data_AF-Q5EI53-F1
#
_entry.id   AF-Q5EI53-F1
#
_cell.length_a   1.000
_cell.length_b   1.000
_cell.length_c   1.000
_cell.angle_alpha   90.00
_cell.angle_beta   90.00
_cell.angle_gamma   90.00
#
_symmetry.space_group_name_H-M   'P 1'
#
loop_
_entity.id
_entity.type
_entity.pdbx_description
1 polymer ?
#
loop_
_entity_poly.entity_id
_entity_poly.type
_entity_poly.pdbx_seq_one_letter_code
_entity_poly.pdbx_strand_id
1 'polypeptide(L)'
;MSGYTPDEKLRLQQLRELRRRWLKDQELSPREPVLPPRRVWPMEQFWNKFLQDGAPWKNVIYKTYRHSIFAVTHVLIPVMDYSLLS
;
A
#
# COMPACT_ATOMS: atom_id res chain seq x y z
N MET A 1 -1.33 19.01 52.89
CA MET A 1 -2.07 18.37 51.79
C MET A 1 -2.96 19.40 51.12
N SER A 2 -2.39 20.29 50.29
CA SER A 2 -3.20 21.22 49.50
C SER A 2 -3.69 20.48 48.26
N GLY A 3 -4.88 19.88 48.38
CA GLY A 3 -5.57 19.34 47.22
C GLY A 3 -5.97 20.46 46.26
N TYR A 4 -6.18 20.10 44.99
CA TYR A 4 -6.61 20.99 43.92
C TYR A 4 -7.69 21.98 44.36
N THR A 5 -7.49 23.25 44.03
CA THR A 5 -8.47 24.32 44.21
C THR A 5 -9.72 24.06 43.35
N PRO A 6 -10.88 24.63 43.70
CA PRO A 6 -12.13 24.41 42.95
C PRO A 6 -12.01 24.75 41.46
N ASP A 7 -11.29 25.83 41.12
CA ASP A 7 -11.08 26.27 39.75
C ASP A 7 -10.17 25.31 38.95
N GLU A 8 -9.13 24.76 39.59
CA GLU A 8 -8.28 23.75 38.95
C GLU A 8 -9.06 22.46 38.67
N LYS A 9 -9.97 22.07 39.55
CA LYS A 9 -10.86 20.92 39.31
C LYS A 9 -11.80 21.18 38.13
N LEU A 10 -12.38 22.38 38.04
CA LEU A 10 -13.24 22.78 36.92
C LEU A 10 -12.47 22.74 35.60
N ARG A 11 -11.25 23.29 35.58
CA ARG A 11 -10.37 23.29 34.40
C ARG A 11 -9.98 21.88 33.98
N LEU A 12 -9.64 21.00 34.94
CA LEU A 12 -9.30 19.60 34.66
C LEU A 12 -10.51 18.83 34.10
N GLN A 13 -11.71 19.14 34.58
CA GLN A 13 -12.93 18.52 34.10
C GLN A 13 -13.23 18.94 32.65
N GLN A 14 -13.05 20.21 32.33
CA GLN A 14 -13.17 20.73 30.95
C GLN A 14 -12.14 20.10 30.01
N LEU A 15 -10.87 20.02 30.42
CA LEU A 15 -9.82 19.38 29.62
C LEU A 15 -10.08 17.88 29.41
N ARG A 16 -10.64 17.20 30.42
CA ARG A 16 -11.01 15.78 30.32
C ARG A 16 -12.15 15.56 29.33
N GLU A 17 -13.14 16.45 29.33
CA GLU A 17 -14.26 16.44 28.37
C GLU A 17 -13.76 16.63 26.93
N LEU A 18 -12.92 17.63 26.70
CA LEU A 18 -12.31 17.90 25.38
C LEU A 18 -11.44 16.74 24.91
N ARG A 19 -10.64 16.14 25.80
CA ARG A 19 -9.78 15.01 25.46
C ARG A 19 -10.59 13.76 25.06
N ARG A 20 -11.73 13.50 25.72
CA ARG A 20 -12.61 12.38 25.33
C ARG A 20 -13.21 12.57 23.94
N ARG A 21 -13.66 13.79 23.63
CA ARG A 21 -14.20 14.12 22.30
C ARG A 21 -13.13 14.01 21.23
N TRP A 22 -11.95 14.57 21.48
CA TRP A 22 -10.80 14.44 20.59
C TRP A 22 -10.41 12.98 20.33
N LEU A 23 -10.34 12.14 21.37
CA LEU A 23 -10.02 10.72 21.22
C LEU A 23 -11.07 9.97 20.38
N LYS A 24 -12.34 10.33 20.52
CA LYS A 24 -13.44 9.77 19.72
C LYS A 24 -13.36 10.23 18.26
N ASP A 25 -12.99 11.48 18.01
CA ASP A 25 -12.81 12.02 16.65
C ASP A 25 -11.58 11.42 15.95
N GLN A 26 -10.62 10.86 16.72
CA GLN A 26 -9.48 10.10 16.19
C GLN A 26 -9.86 8.64 15.86
N GLU A 27 -11.03 8.14 16.25
CA GLU A 27 -11.52 6.86 15.77
C GLU A 27 -11.84 7.01 14.28
N LEU A 28 -10.85 6.68 13.46
CA LEU A 28 -10.88 6.81 12.02
C LEU A 28 -12.17 6.17 11.47
N SER A 29 -12.96 6.95 10.73
CA SER A 29 -14.06 6.39 9.96
C SER A 29 -13.52 5.32 9.01
N PRO A 30 -14.18 4.16 8.82
CA PRO A 30 -13.74 3.11 7.90
C PRO A 30 -13.60 3.57 6.44
N ARG A 31 -14.05 4.79 6.13
CA ARG A 31 -13.88 5.44 4.85
C ARG A 31 -12.46 5.95 4.71
N GLU A 32 -11.55 5.04 4.45
CA GLU A 32 -10.27 5.39 3.86
C GLU A 32 -10.54 6.12 2.53
N PRO A 33 -9.88 7.26 2.27
CA PRO A 33 -9.80 7.80 0.92
C PRO A 33 -8.96 6.81 0.10
N VAL A 34 -9.65 5.83 -0.50
CA VAL A 34 -9.01 4.88 -1.40
C VAL A 34 -8.51 5.67 -2.60
N LEU A 35 -7.20 5.76 -2.74
CA LEU A 35 -6.60 6.30 -3.95
C LEU A 35 -7.20 5.57 -5.16
N PRO A 36 -7.55 6.28 -6.24
CA PRO A 36 -8.07 5.61 -7.42
C PRO A 36 -7.08 4.52 -7.84
N PRO A 37 -7.57 3.32 -8.22
CA PRO A 37 -6.71 2.23 -8.58
C PRO A 37 -5.75 2.68 -9.67
N ARG A 38 -4.45 2.44 -9.45
CA ARG A 38 -3.41 2.81 -10.40
C ARG A 38 -3.76 2.22 -11.77
N ARG A 39 -3.64 3.01 -12.83
CA ARG A 39 -3.84 2.53 -14.21
C ARG A 39 -2.83 1.42 -14.48
N VAL A 40 -3.32 0.18 -14.46
CA VAL A 40 -2.56 -1.02 -14.83
C VAL A 40 -2.47 -1.11 -16.34
N TRP A 41 -1.30 -1.48 -16.85
CA TRP A 41 -1.07 -1.57 -18.30
C TRP A 41 -1.95 -2.69 -18.90
N PRO A 42 -2.45 -2.57 -20.16
CA PRO A 42 -3.39 -3.55 -20.72
C PRO A 42 -2.94 -5.02 -20.64
N MET A 43 -1.63 -5.29 -20.76
CA MET A 43 -1.10 -6.65 -20.58
C MET A 43 -1.15 -7.12 -19.13
N GLU A 44 -0.93 -6.24 -18.15
CA GLU A 44 -1.09 -6.61 -16.74
C GLU A 44 -2.55 -6.93 -16.44
N GLN A 45 -3.50 -6.18 -17.02
CA GLN A 45 -4.92 -6.50 -16.93
C GLN A 45 -5.24 -7.86 -17.53
N PHE A 46 -4.65 -8.19 -18.69
CA PHE A 46 -4.79 -9.50 -19.30
C PHE A 46 -4.27 -10.60 -18.38
N TRP A 47 -3.05 -10.49 -17.86
CA TRP A 47 -2.49 -11.50 -16.95
C TRP A 47 -3.32 -11.65 -15.68
N ASN A 48 -3.80 -10.55 -15.10
CA ASN A 48 -4.67 -10.58 -13.92
C ASN A 48 -5.97 -11.35 -14.20
N LYS A 49 -6.61 -11.11 -15.35
CA LYS A 49 -7.82 -11.85 -15.76
C LYS A 49 -7.51 -13.31 -16.09
N PHE A 50 -6.40 -13.57 -16.78
CA PHE A 50 -6.00 -14.92 -17.18
C PHE A 50 -5.72 -15.82 -15.97
N LEU A 51 -5.09 -15.27 -14.93
CA LEU A 51 -4.74 -15.97 -13.69
C LEU A 51 -5.89 -16.04 -12.67
N GLN A 52 -7.00 -15.35 -12.92
CA GLN A 52 -8.13 -15.27 -11.98
C GLN A 52 -8.72 -16.65 -11.64
N ASP A 53 -8.72 -17.57 -12.60
CA ASP A 53 -9.26 -18.93 -12.42
C ASP A 53 -8.40 -19.80 -11.48
N GLY A 54 -7.22 -19.33 -11.06
CA GLY A 54 -6.35 -20.03 -10.11
C GLY A 54 -5.74 -21.33 -10.62
N ALA A 55 -5.88 -21.65 -11.91
CA ALA A 55 -5.41 -22.90 -12.49
C ALA A 55 -3.87 -23.03 -12.36
N PRO A 56 -3.34 -24.13 -11.78
CA PRO A 56 -1.90 -24.26 -11.51
C PRO A 56 -1.00 -24.12 -12.74
N TRP A 57 -1.43 -24.64 -13.89
CA TRP A 57 -0.67 -24.57 -15.13
C TRP A 57 -0.53 -23.13 -15.65
N LYS A 58 -1.54 -22.27 -15.43
CA LYS A 58 -1.49 -20.85 -15.83
C LYS A 58 -0.44 -20.09 -15.01
N ASN A 59 -0.32 -20.42 -13.72
CA ASN A 59 0.72 -19.86 -12.84
C ASN A 59 2.13 -20.26 -13.30
N VAL A 60 2.32 -21.50 -13.76
CA VAL A 60 3.60 -21.96 -14.31
C VAL A 60 3.97 -21.16 -15.56
N ILE A 61 3.04 -20.99 -16.51
CA ILE A 61 3.26 -20.19 -17.73
C ILE A 61 3.61 -18.75 -17.38
N TYR A 62 2.86 -18.13 -16.48
CA TYR A 62 3.12 -16.75 -16.06
C TYR A 62 4.50 -16.59 -15.40
N LYS A 63 4.89 -17.54 -14.55
CA LYS A 63 6.24 -17.56 -13.96
C LYS A 63 7.32 -17.64 -15.04
N THR A 64 7.19 -18.56 -16.00
CA THR A 64 8.17 -18.70 -17.08
C THR A 64 8.27 -17.43 -17.93
N TYR A 65 7.13 -16.83 -18.28
CA TYR A 65 7.07 -15.56 -19.02
C TYR A 65 7.80 -14.44 -18.27
N ARG A 66 7.56 -14.29 -16.96
CA ARG A 66 8.19 -13.26 -16.14
C ARG A 66 9.70 -13.47 -16.01
N HIS A 67 10.17 -14.71 -15.87
CA HIS A 67 11.61 -15.02 -15.84
C HIS A 67 12.27 -14.75 -17.19
N SER A 68 11.60 -15.05 -18.30
CA SER A 68 12.08 -14.73 -19.65
C SER A 68 12.27 -13.23 -19.86
N ILE A 69 11.27 -12.42 -19.49
CA ILE A 69 11.39 -10.95 -19.55
C ILE A 69 12.53 -10.45 -18.68
N PHE A 70 12.68 -10.99 -17.47
CA PHE A 70 13.77 -10.61 -16.57
C PHE A 70 15.13 -10.92 -17.21
N ALA A 71 15.32 -12.11 -17.77
CA ALA A 71 16.56 -12.48 -18.45
C ALA A 71 16.86 -11.57 -19.64
N VAL A 72 15.85 -11.24 -20.46
CA VAL A 72 16.04 -10.33 -21.59
C VAL A 72 16.41 -8.92 -21.09
N THR A 73 15.65 -8.38 -20.15
CA THR A 73 15.82 -6.97 -19.72
C THR A 73 17.05 -6.73 -18.86
N HIS A 74 17.43 -7.68 -18.00
CA HIS A 74 18.50 -7.49 -17.03
C HIS A 74 19.80 -8.20 -17.41
N VAL A 75 19.78 -9.14 -18.37
CA VAL A 75 20.98 -9.85 -18.82
C VAL A 75 21.27 -9.54 -20.27
N LEU A 76 20.30 -9.80 -21.17
CA LEU A 76 20.55 -9.69 -22.60
C LEU A 76 20.78 -8.23 -23.03
N ILE A 77 19.90 -7.30 -22.65
CA ILE A 77 20.04 -5.88 -23.03
C ILE A 77 21.37 -5.29 -22.54
N PRO A 78 21.75 -5.41 -21.25
CA PRO A 78 23.03 -4.89 -20.78
C PRO A 78 24.23 -5.54 -21.48
N VAL A 79 24.22 -6.85 -21.70
CA VAL A 79 25.31 -7.54 -22.41
C VAL A 79 25.50 -7.03 -23.83
N MET A 80 24.41 -6.75 -24.54
CA MET A 80 24.46 -6.18 -25.89
C MET A 80 25.00 -4.74 -25.86
N ASP A 81 24.59 -3.93 -24.89
CA ASP A 81 25.06 -2.55 -24.74
C ASP A 81 26.56 -2.50 -24.39
N TYR A 82 27.05 -3.37 -23.50
CA TYR A 82 28.49 -3.46 -23.19
C TYR A 82 29.34 -3.92 -24.37
N SER A 83 28.79 -4.75 -25.26
CA SER A 83 29.48 -5.24 -26.45
C SER A 83 29.58 -4.20 -27.58
N LEU A 84 28.72 -3.17 -27.57
CA LEU A 84 28.75 -2.05 -28.52
C LEU A 84 29.68 -0.89 -28.09
N LEU A 85 30.10 -0.88 -26.82
CA LEU A 85 30.99 0.14 -26.24
C LEU A 85 32.47 -0.28 -26.15
N SER A 86 32.80 -1.53 -26.52
CA SER A 86 34.16 -2.09 -26.57
C SER A 86 34.67 -2.21 -28.00
#